data_AF-A0A357YKN1-F1
#
_entry.id   AF-A0A357YKN1-F1
#
_cell.length_a   1.000
_cell.length_b   1.000
_cell.length_c   1.000
_cell.angle_alpha   90.00
_cell.angle_beta   90.00
_cell.angle_gamma   90.00
#
_symmetry.space_group_name_H-M   'P 1'
#
loop_
_entity.id
_entity.type
_entity.pdbx_description
1 polymer ?
#
loop_
_entity_poly.entity_id
_entity_poly.type
_entity_poly.pdbx_seq_one_letter_code
_entity_poly.pdbx_strand_id
1 'polypeptide(L)'
;SAIFSPLKRHVFNGVVLPSLLMVGYDIIMEHVAPKMEMWSWKNDLIPLQNYLMWGVLALFFHSIRYVLKIRDRNTMALPIFVVQTIFFLLILILY
;
A
#
# COMPACT_ATOMS: atom_id res chain seq x y z
N SER A 1 4.09 -7.70 7.65
CA SER A 1 4.93 -6.66 7.04
C SER A 1 5.95 -6.17 8.07
N ALA A 2 7.04 -5.53 7.65
CA ALA A 2 8.03 -4.92 8.55
C ALA A 2 7.39 -3.95 9.57
N ILE A 3 6.33 -3.24 9.16
CA ILE A 3 5.54 -2.34 10.02
C ILE A 3 4.91 -3.09 11.21
N PHE A 4 4.31 -4.25 10.95
CA PHE A 4 3.66 -5.08 11.96
C PHE A 4 4.57 -6.17 12.53
N SER A 5 5.88 -6.06 12.31
CA SER A 5 6.87 -6.98 12.89
C SER A 5 6.87 -7.04 14.43
N PRO A 6 6.55 -5.97 15.20
CA PRO A 6 6.46 -6.06 16.66
C PRO A 6 5.16 -6.72 17.15
N LEU A 7 4.14 -6.87 16.30
CA LEU A 7 2.88 -7.53 16.69
C LEU A 7 3.02 -9.06 16.69
N LYS A 8 2.17 -9.74 17.47
CA LYS A 8 2.08 -11.21 17.46
C LYS A 8 1.82 -11.72 16.04
N ARG A 9 2.49 -12.83 15.69
CA ARG A 9 2.49 -13.43 14.35
C ARG A 9 1.18 -14.15 14.03
N HIS A 10 0.14 -13.40 13.74
CA HIS A 10 -1.13 -13.89 13.19
C HIS A 10 -1.19 -13.63 11.69
N VAL A 11 -1.93 -14.47 10.95
CA VAL A 11 -2.19 -14.27 9.51
C VAL A 11 -2.78 -12.88 9.27
N PHE A 12 -3.67 -12.43 10.15
CA PHE A 12 -4.26 -11.10 10.09
C PHE A 12 -3.21 -9.96 10.09
N ASN A 13 -2.29 -9.95 11.06
CA ASN A 13 -1.22 -8.95 11.16
C ASN A 13 -0.12 -9.13 10.09
N GLY A 14 0.07 -10.36 9.64
CA GLY A 14 1.12 -10.73 8.70
C GLY A 14 0.77 -10.47 7.24
N VAL A 15 -0.53 -10.58 6.90
CA VAL A 15 -1.07 -10.64 5.54
C VAL A 15 -2.22 -9.67 5.31
N VAL A 16 -3.29 -9.74 6.12
CA VAL A 16 -4.53 -8.98 5.85
C VAL A 16 -4.30 -7.48 6.04
N LEU A 17 -3.88 -7.06 7.24
CA LEU A 17 -3.62 -5.65 7.56
C LEU A 17 -2.65 -4.97 6.56
N PRO A 18 -1.47 -5.53 6.27
CA PRO A 18 -0.55 -4.86 5.35
C PRO A 18 -1.03 -4.87 3.90
N SER A 19 -1.86 -5.84 3.48
CA SER A 19 -2.47 -5.81 2.14
C SER A 19 -3.54 -4.73 2.05
N LEU A 20 -4.35 -4.55 3.10
CA LEU A 20 -5.31 -3.44 3.19
C LEU A 20 -4.61 -2.08 3.19
N LEU A 21 -3.50 -1.93 3.92
CA LEU A 21 -2.70 -0.71 3.89
C LEU A 21 -2.16 -0.41 2.48
N MET A 22 -1.72 -1.43 1.75
CA MET A 22 -1.21 -1.24 0.38
C MET A 22 -2.31 -0.76 -0.56
N VAL A 23 -3.50 -1.37 -0.53
CA VAL A 23 -4.63 -0.93 -1.36
C VAL A 23 -5.15 0.45 -0.95
N GLY A 24 -5.22 0.72 0.36
CA GLY A 24 -5.62 2.03 0.87
C GLY A 24 -4.65 3.14 0.42
N TYR A 25 -3.36 2.84 0.42
CA TYR A 25 -2.33 3.73 -0.12
C TYR A 25 -2.49 3.93 -1.63
N ASP A 26 -2.77 2.86 -2.38
CA ASP A 26 -3.01 2.91 -3.82
C ASP A 26 -4.19 3.82 -4.18
N ILE A 27 -5.28 3.77 -3.43
CA ILE A 27 -6.44 4.66 -3.62
C ILE A 27 -6.04 6.14 -3.55
N ILE A 28 -5.21 6.52 -2.58
CA ILE A 28 -4.74 7.91 -2.44
C ILE A 28 -3.84 8.26 -3.62
N MET A 29 -2.90 7.38 -3.93
CA MET A 29 -1.89 7.59 -4.96
C MET A 29 -2.51 7.75 -6.36
N GLU A 30 -3.52 6.94 -6.68
CA GLU A 30 -4.18 6.93 -7.98
C GLU A 30 -4.97 8.22 -8.27
N HIS A 31 -5.50 8.89 -7.24
CA HIS A 31 -6.14 10.20 -7.38
C HIS A 31 -5.12 11.34 -7.54
N VAL A 32 -3.89 11.14 -7.04
CA VAL A 32 -2.82 12.14 -7.09
C VAL A 32 -1.98 12.01 -8.36
N ALA A 33 -1.86 10.80 -8.92
CA ALA A 33 -1.02 10.51 -10.07
C ALA A 33 -1.29 11.42 -11.30
N PRO A 34 -2.54 11.75 -11.68
CA PRO A 34 -2.79 12.68 -12.78
C PRO A 34 -2.39 14.12 -12.44
N LYS A 35 -2.59 14.55 -11.18
CA LYS A 35 -2.25 15.91 -10.71
C LYS A 35 -0.75 16.15 -10.71
N MET A 36 0.03 15.08 -10.52
CA MET A 36 1.49 15.09 -10.54
C MET A 36 2.09 14.73 -11.90
N GLU A 37 1.26 14.62 -12.96
CA GLU A 37 1.69 14.22 -14.31
C GLU A 37 2.44 12.87 -14.35
N MET A 38 2.13 11.95 -13.42
CA MET A 38 2.77 10.63 -13.35
C MET A 38 2.18 9.68 -14.38
N TRP A 39 0.86 9.48 -14.34
CA TRP A 39 0.06 8.77 -15.33
C TRP A 39 -1.40 9.17 -15.19
N SER A 40 -2.19 8.90 -16.22
CA SER A 40 -3.64 9.08 -16.21
C SER A 40 -4.33 7.92 -16.92
N TRP A 41 -5.57 7.67 -16.53
CA TRP A 41 -6.42 6.71 -17.21
C TRP A 41 -7.23 7.39 -18.30
N LYS A 42 -7.64 6.61 -19.31
CA LYS A 42 -8.52 7.09 -20.36
C LYS A 42 -9.83 7.58 -19.74
N ASN A 43 -10.21 8.82 -20.06
CA ASN A 43 -11.38 9.53 -19.53
C ASN A 43 -11.32 9.84 -18.02
N ASP A 44 -10.14 9.84 -17.40
CA ASP A 44 -9.95 10.08 -15.96
C ASP A 44 -10.71 9.10 -15.06
N LEU A 45 -11.11 7.96 -15.62
CA LEU A 45 -11.81 6.89 -14.91
C LEU A 45 -10.82 5.81 -14.50
N ILE A 46 -10.53 5.76 -13.21
CA ILE A 46 -9.68 4.74 -12.63
C ILE A 46 -10.45 3.41 -12.60
N PRO A 47 -9.98 2.35 -13.29
CA PRO A 47 -10.69 1.09 -13.35
C PRO A 47 -10.59 0.35 -12.00
N LEU A 48 -11.71 -0.19 -11.52
CA LEU A 48 -11.75 -0.99 -10.28
C LEU A 48 -10.79 -2.20 -10.34
N GLN A 49 -10.53 -2.69 -11.54
CA GLN A 49 -9.57 -3.77 -11.81
C GLN A 49 -8.15 -3.45 -11.33
N ASN A 50 -7.73 -2.17 -11.34
CA ASN A 50 -6.41 -1.75 -10.87
C ASN A 50 -6.27 -2.02 -9.37
N TYR A 51 -7.20 -1.51 -8.57
CA TYR A 51 -7.22 -1.71 -7.11
C TYR A 51 -7.33 -3.19 -6.74
N LEU A 52 -8.13 -3.96 -7.47
CA LEU A 52 -8.25 -5.40 -7.27
C LEU A 52 -6.93 -6.12 -7.57
N MET A 53 -6.25 -5.75 -8.66
CA MET A 53 -4.98 -6.35 -9.05
C MET A 53 -3.89 -6.05 -8.01
N TRP A 54 -3.79 -4.81 -7.55
CA TRP A 54 -2.88 -4.46 -6.46
C TRP A 54 -3.23 -5.16 -5.15
N GLY A 55 -4.51 -5.32 -4.83
CA GLY A 55 -4.97 -6.10 -3.66
C GLY A 55 -4.60 -7.58 -3.73
N VAL A 56 -4.78 -8.22 -4.89
CA VAL A 56 -4.39 -9.62 -5.11
C VAL A 56 -2.88 -9.79 -5.02
N LEU A 57 -2.10 -8.89 -5.64
CA LEU A 57 -0.64 -8.91 -5.54
C LEU A 57 -0.18 -8.69 -4.09
N ALA A 58 -0.79 -7.76 -3.37
CA ALA A 58 -0.47 -7.50 -1.97
C ALA A 58 -0.70 -8.76 -1.11
N LEU A 59 -1.86 -9.41 -1.28
CA LEU A 59 -2.19 -10.65 -0.57
C LEU A 59 -1.20 -11.76 -0.93
N PHE A 60 -0.86 -11.91 -2.20
CA PHE A 60 0.08 -12.92 -2.68
C PHE A 60 1.47 -12.74 -2.06
N PHE A 61 2.06 -11.54 -2.16
CA PHE A 61 3.40 -11.27 -1.63
C PHE A 61 3.44 -11.36 -0.10
N HIS A 62 2.44 -10.80 0.60
CA HIS A 62 2.41 -10.91 2.06
C HIS A 62 2.20 -12.35 2.54
N SER A 63 1.43 -13.16 1.81
CA SER A 63 1.24 -14.59 2.10
C SER A 63 2.53 -15.37 1.90
N ILE A 64 3.23 -15.17 0.78
CA ILE A 64 4.55 -15.79 0.54
C ILE A 64 5.52 -15.44 1.68
N ARG A 65 5.63 -14.16 2.01
CA ARG A 65 6.48 -13.67 3.10
C ARG A 65 6.11 -14.32 4.44
N TYR A 66 4.81 -14.49 4.71
CA TYR A 66 4.31 -15.14 5.93
C TYR A 66 4.69 -16.63 6.00
N VAL A 67 4.55 -17.36 4.89
CA VAL A 67 4.91 -18.79 4.78
C VAL A 67 6.42 -19.00 4.91
N LEU A 68 7.21 -18.18 4.20
CA LEU A 68 8.67 -18.24 4.20
C LEU A 68 9.32 -17.77 5.52
N LYS A 69 8.52 -17.31 6.50
CA LYS A 69 9.01 -16.83 7.81
C LYS A 69 10.08 -15.73 7.70
N ILE A 70 10.02 -14.92 6.63
CA ILE A 70 11.01 -13.86 6.40
C ILE A 70 10.91 -12.85 7.54
N ARG A 71 12.05 -12.59 8.19
CA ARG A 71 12.15 -11.74 9.37
C ARG A 71 12.68 -10.37 8.96
N ASP A 72 11.76 -9.47 8.65
CA ASP A 72 12.09 -8.11 8.25
C ASP A 72 12.32 -7.24 9.50
N ARG A 73 13.55 -6.75 9.70
CA ARG A 73 13.86 -5.69 10.67
C ARG A 73 14.09 -4.37 9.93
N ASN A 74 13.03 -3.83 9.32
CA ASN A 74 13.09 -2.51 8.69
C ASN A 74 12.36 -1.49 9.58
N THR A 75 13.13 -0.78 10.42
CA THR A 75 12.63 0.29 11.28
C THR A 75 12.14 1.51 10.50
N MET A 76 12.60 1.68 9.26
CA MET A 76 12.18 2.77 8.38
C MET A 76 10.87 2.50 7.63
N ALA A 77 10.33 1.27 7.69
CA ALA A 77 9.12 0.92 6.96
C ALA A 77 7.91 1.77 7.36
N LEU A 78 7.71 2.01 8.66
CA LEU A 78 6.59 2.83 9.15
C LEU A 78 6.82 4.33 8.87
N PRO A 79 7.98 4.94 9.22
CA PRO A 79 8.24 6.34 8.89
C PRO A 79 8.08 6.66 7.40
N ILE A 80 8.64 5.83 6.51
CA ILE A 80 8.54 6.03 5.07
C ILE A 80 7.08 5.99 4.62
N PHE A 81 6.33 4.95 5.05
CA PHE A 81 4.92 4.83 4.69
C PHE A 81 4.10 6.03 5.16
N VAL A 82 4.33 6.52 6.38
CA VAL A 82 3.62 7.68 6.93
C VAL A 82 3.97 8.95 6.16
N VAL A 83 5.26 9.25 5.94
CA VAL A 83 5.70 10.45 5.21
C VAL A 83 5.15 10.43 3.78
N GLN A 84 5.21 9.29 3.11
CA GLN A 84 4.71 9.11 1.76
C GLN A 84 3.19 9.29 1.69
N THR A 85 2.44 8.71 2.63
CA THR A 85 0.99 8.88 2.71
C THR A 85 0.61 10.33 2.98
N ILE A 86 1.28 11.01 3.92
CA ILE A 86 1.06 12.43 4.19
C ILE A 86 1.38 13.28 2.97
N PHE A 87 2.49 13.01 2.28
CA PHE A 87 2.87 13.73 1.06
C PHE A 87 1.77 13.67 0.00
N PHE A 88 1.27 12.47 -0.34
CA PHE A 88 0.21 12.33 -1.32
C PHE A 88 -1.13 12.90 -0.83
N LEU A 89 -1.47 12.75 0.45
CA LEU A 89 -2.67 13.38 1.03
C LEU A 89 -2.62 14.91 0.95
N LEU A 90 -1.46 15.52 1.20
CA LEU A 90 -1.31 16.97 1.08
C LEU A 90 -1.53 17.42 -0.36
N ILE A 91 -0.99 16.71 -1.33
CA ILE A 91 -1.21 17.01 -2.75
C ILE A 91 -2.68 16.82 -3.13
N LEU A 92 -3.33 15.77 -2.62
CA LEU A 92 -4.74 15.49 -2.87
C LEU A 92 -5.66 16.60 -2.34
N ILE A 93 -5.28 17.28 -1.25
CA ILE A 93 -6.06 18.36 -0.61
C ILE A 93 -5.73 19.73 -1.21
N LEU A 94 -4.46 19.98 -1.55
CA LEU A 94 -3.99 21.29 -2.05
C LEU A 94 -4.30 21.52 -3.54
N TYR A 95 -4.47 20.44 -4.29
CA TYR A 95 -4.87 20.43 -5.70
C TYR A 95 -6.19 19.68 -5.83
#